data_AF-A0A1S3GD96-F1
#
_entry.id   AF-A0A1S3GD96-F1
#
_cell.length_a   1.000
_cell.length_b   1.000
_cell.length_c   1.000
_cell.angle_alpha   90.00
_cell.angle_beta   90.00
_cell.angle_gamma   90.00
#
_symmetry.space_group_name_H-M   'P 1'
#
loop_
_entity.id
_entity.type
_entity.pdbx_description
1 polymer ?
#
loop_
_entity_poly.entity_id
_entity_poly.type
_entity_poly.pdbx_seq_one_letter_code
_entity_poly.pdbx_strand_id
1 'polypeptide(L)'
;MALLWRSSLSTCLLVLLLQLPSSGAGQFRVIGPGHIIRALVGDEAELPCRISPGKNASGMEVGWYRPPFSRVVHLYRNGKDQDAEQAPEYRGRTELLKESIGEGKVTLRIRNVRFADEGGFTCFFRDHSYQEEAAMELKVEDPFYWINPGVLVLIAVLPVLLLQTAVGLLFLYLQHRLRGKLRAEIENLHRTFGKCKYFTWAPVIWGNKVPWLLVGAFLFSLSKPSFACKIGKITVNISILLCVIPGI
;
A
#
# COMPACT_ATOMS: atom_id res chain seq x y z
N MET A 1 -47.73 -3.11 -82.21
CA MET A 1 -46.60 -2.62 -81.39
C MET A 1 -47.02 -1.74 -80.19
N ALA A 2 -48.30 -1.67 -79.80
CA ALA A 2 -48.75 -0.82 -78.67
C ALA A 2 -48.96 -1.58 -77.34
N LEU A 3 -48.90 -2.92 -77.35
CA LEU A 3 -49.18 -3.75 -76.17
C LEU A 3 -47.93 -4.10 -75.35
N LEU A 4 -46.72 -3.98 -75.92
CA LEU A 4 -45.46 -4.25 -75.22
C LEU A 4 -44.96 -3.04 -74.40
N TRP A 5 -45.50 -1.84 -74.64
CA TRP A 5 -45.08 -0.63 -73.92
C TRP A 5 -45.85 -0.43 -72.59
N ARG A 6 -47.07 -0.98 -72.50
CA ARG A 6 -47.92 -0.91 -71.29
C ARG A 6 -47.44 -1.80 -70.15
N SER A 7 -46.85 -2.96 -70.46
CA SER A 7 -46.29 -3.88 -69.46
C SER A 7 -45.01 -3.34 -68.82
N SER A 8 -44.21 -2.55 -69.55
CA SER A 8 -42.96 -1.96 -69.07
C SER A 8 -43.18 -0.85 -68.04
N LEU A 9 -44.23 -0.05 -68.19
CA LEU A 9 -44.59 1.01 -67.22
C LEU A 9 -45.10 0.40 -65.91
N SER A 10 -45.88 -0.68 -66.00
CA SER A 10 -46.43 -1.39 -64.84
C SER A 10 -45.35 -2.09 -64.00
N THR A 11 -44.39 -2.76 -64.66
CA THR A 11 -43.24 -3.36 -63.97
C THR A 11 -42.29 -2.32 -63.41
N CYS A 12 -42.07 -1.19 -64.10
CA CYS A 12 -41.32 -0.06 -63.55
C CYS A 12 -41.98 0.51 -62.29
N LEU A 13 -43.31 0.67 -62.28
CA LEU A 13 -44.05 1.19 -61.12
C LEU A 13 -43.96 0.24 -59.93
N LEU A 14 -44.03 -1.08 -60.17
CA LEU A 14 -43.90 -2.10 -59.13
C LEU A 14 -42.49 -2.12 -58.52
N VAL A 15 -41.45 -1.99 -59.34
CA VAL A 15 -40.04 -1.91 -58.89
C VAL A 15 -39.79 -0.60 -58.14
N LEU A 16 -40.40 0.52 -58.57
CA LEU A 16 -40.31 1.80 -57.87
C LEU A 16 -41.00 1.76 -56.50
N LEU A 17 -42.13 1.04 -56.38
CA LEU A 17 -42.83 0.81 -55.11
C LEU A 17 -42.03 -0.09 -54.15
N LEU A 18 -41.28 -1.07 -54.67
CA LEU A 18 -40.36 -1.92 -53.89
C LEU A 18 -39.09 -1.18 -53.45
N GLN A 19 -38.76 -0.05 -54.08
CA GLN A 19 -37.63 0.80 -53.72
C GLN A 19 -38.02 2.02 -52.87
N LEU A 20 -39.28 2.13 -52.43
CA LEU A 20 -39.56 3.09 -51.35
C LEU A 20 -38.72 2.67 -50.15
N PRO A 21 -37.75 3.49 -49.69
CA PRO A 21 -37.09 3.21 -48.44
C PRO A 21 -38.21 3.13 -47.40
N SER A 22 -38.31 2.00 -46.71
CA SER A 22 -39.18 1.92 -45.55
C SER A 22 -38.80 3.11 -44.70
N SER A 23 -39.72 4.05 -44.50
CA SER A 23 -39.49 5.18 -43.62
C SER A 23 -39.41 4.62 -42.19
N GLY A 24 -38.26 4.05 -41.84
CA GLY A 24 -37.85 3.72 -40.48
C GLY A 24 -37.50 5.01 -39.76
N ALA A 25 -38.40 6.00 -39.84
CA ALA A 25 -38.33 7.20 -39.04
C ALA A 25 -38.62 6.77 -37.60
N GLY A 26 -37.58 6.45 -36.84
CA GLY A 26 -37.71 6.15 -35.41
C GLY A 26 -36.78 5.09 -34.86
N GLN A 27 -36.22 4.20 -35.68
CA GLN A 27 -35.44 3.07 -35.18
C GLN A 27 -33.99 3.49 -34.83
N PHE A 28 -33.55 3.16 -33.63
CA PHE A 28 -32.19 3.39 -33.12
C PHE A 28 -31.72 2.15 -32.37
N ARG A 29 -30.44 2.06 -32.04
CA ARG A 29 -29.91 1.05 -31.11
C ARG A 29 -29.31 1.76 -29.92
N VAL A 30 -29.48 1.21 -28.73
CA VAL A 30 -28.75 1.67 -27.54
C VAL A 30 -27.40 0.97 -27.49
N ILE A 31 -26.36 1.74 -27.21
CA ILE A 31 -24.98 1.30 -27.13
C ILE A 31 -24.47 1.71 -25.75
N GLY A 32 -24.14 0.69 -24.95
CA GLY A 32 -23.45 0.84 -23.67
C GLY A 32 -21.93 0.88 -23.84
N PRO A 33 -21.19 0.95 -22.72
CA PRO A 33 -19.74 0.79 -22.71
C PRO A 33 -19.36 -0.60 -23.22
N GLY A 34 -18.31 -0.68 -24.04
CA GLY A 34 -17.76 -1.97 -24.51
C GLY A 34 -16.84 -2.66 -23.49
N HIS A 35 -16.77 -2.16 -22.26
CA HIS A 35 -15.87 -2.63 -21.20
C HIS A 35 -16.53 -2.49 -19.83
N ILE A 36 -15.96 -3.19 -18.84
CA ILE A 36 -16.38 -3.12 -17.43
C ILE A 36 -15.95 -1.77 -16.85
N ILE A 37 -16.89 -1.07 -16.22
CA ILE A 37 -16.63 0.20 -15.55
C ILE A 37 -16.12 -0.11 -14.15
N ARG A 38 -15.04 0.55 -13.74
CA ARG A 38 -14.45 0.39 -12.40
C ARG A 38 -14.65 1.66 -11.60
N ALA A 39 -15.06 1.52 -10.35
CA ALA A 39 -15.22 2.62 -9.42
C ALA A 39 -14.71 2.23 -8.03
N LEU A 40 -14.21 3.20 -7.27
CA LEU A 40 -13.79 2.99 -5.90
C LEU A 40 -14.99 3.15 -4.95
N VAL A 41 -14.96 2.43 -3.83
CA VAL A 41 -15.94 2.65 -2.75
C VAL A 41 -15.84 4.09 -2.23
N GLY A 42 -16.98 4.76 -2.11
CA GLY A 42 -17.08 6.15 -1.65
C GLY A 42 -16.96 7.20 -2.76
N ASP A 43 -16.42 6.85 -3.92
CA ASP A 43 -16.26 7.74 -5.08
C ASP A 43 -17.55 7.84 -5.91
N GLU A 44 -17.44 8.43 -7.11
CA GLU A 44 -18.50 8.49 -8.11
C GLU A 44 -18.25 7.49 -9.25
N ALA A 45 -19.32 6.87 -9.76
CA ALA A 45 -19.28 6.03 -10.95
C ALA A 45 -20.09 6.68 -12.08
N GLU A 46 -19.55 6.68 -13.29
CA GLU A 46 -20.21 7.20 -14.48
C GLU A 46 -20.55 6.06 -15.44
N LEU A 47 -21.84 5.89 -15.73
CA LEU A 47 -22.41 4.83 -16.55
C LEU A 47 -22.96 5.42 -17.86
N PRO A 48 -22.15 5.53 -18.93
CA PRO A 48 -22.55 6.16 -20.18
C PRO A 48 -23.42 5.25 -21.05
N CYS A 49 -24.40 5.83 -21.72
CA CYS A 49 -25.11 5.20 -22.83
C CYS A 49 -25.41 6.18 -23.96
N ARG A 50 -25.46 5.66 -25.18
CA ARG A 50 -25.78 6.46 -26.35
C ARG A 50 -26.66 5.70 -27.33
N ILE A 51 -27.38 6.44 -28.17
CA ILE A 51 -28.13 5.87 -29.29
C ILE A 51 -27.38 6.00 -30.61
N SER A 52 -27.63 5.07 -31.52
CA SER A 52 -27.11 5.05 -32.89
C SER A 52 -28.22 4.68 -33.88
N PRO A 53 -28.49 5.48 -34.93
CA PRO A 53 -27.88 6.78 -35.21
C PRO A 53 -28.18 7.81 -34.09
N GLY A 54 -27.24 8.72 -33.86
CA GLY A 54 -27.40 9.77 -32.86
C GLY A 54 -28.54 10.71 -33.24
N LYS A 55 -29.46 10.98 -32.31
CA LYS A 55 -30.56 11.93 -32.46
C LYS A 55 -30.90 12.55 -31.11
N ASN A 56 -31.63 13.66 -31.12
CA ASN A 56 -32.04 14.33 -29.89
C ASN A 56 -32.92 13.42 -29.03
N ALA A 57 -32.44 13.11 -27.82
CA ALA A 57 -33.12 12.25 -26.85
C ALA A 57 -33.79 13.04 -25.70
N SER A 58 -33.81 14.38 -25.74
CA SER A 58 -34.43 15.20 -24.69
C SER A 58 -35.93 14.94 -24.50
N GLY A 59 -36.62 14.54 -25.57
CA GLY A 59 -38.04 14.15 -25.53
C GLY A 59 -38.28 12.68 -25.22
N MET A 60 -37.24 11.85 -25.09
CA MET A 60 -37.35 10.42 -24.83
C MET A 60 -37.45 10.12 -23.35
N GLU A 61 -37.95 8.93 -23.02
CA GLU A 61 -37.75 8.35 -21.70
C GLU A 61 -36.41 7.62 -21.69
N VAL A 62 -35.58 7.91 -20.70
CA VAL A 62 -34.23 7.37 -20.56
C VAL A 62 -34.03 6.93 -19.13
N GLY A 63 -33.50 5.73 -18.92
CA GLY A 63 -33.36 5.22 -17.57
C GLY A 63 -32.35 4.10 -17.43
N TRP A 64 -32.04 3.80 -16.16
CA TRP A 64 -31.21 2.69 -15.77
C TRP A 64 -31.95 1.83 -14.78
N TYR A 65 -31.82 0.52 -14.93
CA TYR A 65 -32.31 -0.45 -13.96
C TYR A 65 -31.28 -1.55 -13.73
N ARG A 66 -31.48 -2.33 -12.66
CA ARG A 66 -30.65 -3.51 -12.37
C ARG A 66 -31.44 -4.81 -12.57
N PRO A 67 -30.88 -5.80 -13.30
CA PRO A 67 -31.42 -7.16 -13.30
C PRO A 67 -31.26 -7.85 -11.93
N PRO A 68 -31.97 -8.95 -11.66
CA PRO A 68 -33.03 -9.55 -12.48
C PRO A 68 -34.42 -8.91 -12.26
N PHE A 69 -34.61 -8.12 -11.19
CA PHE A 69 -35.93 -7.58 -10.80
C PHE A 69 -36.25 -6.18 -11.36
N SER A 70 -35.50 -5.73 -12.37
CA SER A 70 -35.64 -4.40 -13.00
C SER A 70 -35.76 -3.24 -11.98
N ARG A 71 -34.92 -3.27 -10.94
CA ARG A 71 -34.90 -2.22 -9.91
C ARG A 71 -34.48 -0.90 -10.54
N VAL A 72 -35.33 0.12 -10.47
CA VAL A 72 -35.09 1.44 -11.07
C VAL A 72 -33.96 2.16 -10.32
N VAL A 73 -32.87 2.43 -11.02
CA VAL A 73 -31.72 3.18 -10.50
C VAL A 73 -31.91 4.67 -10.73
N HIS A 74 -32.35 5.02 -11.94
CA HIS A 74 -32.66 6.39 -12.33
C HIS A 74 -33.64 6.38 -13.50
N LEU A 75 -34.54 7.37 -13.55
CA LEU A 75 -35.52 7.49 -14.61
C LEU A 75 -35.69 8.97 -14.98
N TYR A 76 -35.56 9.27 -16.27
CA TYR A 76 -35.84 10.56 -16.88
C TYR A 76 -37.00 10.42 -17.86
N ARG A 77 -38.03 11.24 -17.66
CA ARG A 77 -39.24 11.24 -18.50
C ARG A 77 -39.86 12.64 -18.51
N ASN A 78 -40.44 13.03 -19.64
CA ASN A 78 -41.12 14.33 -19.80
C ASN A 78 -40.22 15.52 -19.42
N GLY A 79 -38.93 15.46 -19.80
CA GLY A 79 -37.98 16.54 -19.53
C GLY A 79 -37.44 16.59 -18.10
N LYS A 80 -37.79 15.66 -17.22
CA LYS A 80 -37.48 15.71 -15.78
C LYS A 80 -37.07 14.35 -15.21
N ASP A 81 -36.24 14.39 -14.17
CA ASP A 81 -35.87 13.21 -13.39
C ASP A 81 -37.04 12.80 -12.48
N GLN A 82 -37.30 11.50 -12.38
CA GLN A 82 -38.43 10.92 -11.66
C GLN A 82 -37.95 10.29 -10.35
N ASP A 83 -37.51 11.13 -9.41
CA ASP A 83 -36.91 10.69 -8.15
C ASP A 83 -37.83 9.79 -7.29
N ALA A 84 -39.15 9.96 -7.43
CA ALA A 84 -40.14 9.15 -6.72
C ALA A 84 -40.16 7.68 -7.16
N GLU A 85 -39.81 7.41 -8.43
CA GLU A 85 -39.79 6.06 -9.01
C GLU A 85 -38.48 5.32 -8.76
N GLN A 86 -37.44 6.02 -8.30
CA GLN A 86 -36.15 5.41 -7.95
C GLN A 86 -36.29 4.48 -6.75
N ALA A 87 -35.56 3.37 -6.79
CA ALA A 87 -35.41 2.48 -5.66
C ALA A 87 -34.75 3.20 -4.47
N PRO A 88 -35.17 2.93 -3.22
CA PRO A 88 -34.70 3.65 -2.03
C PRO A 88 -33.17 3.72 -1.89
N GLU A 89 -32.45 2.69 -2.31
CA GLU A 89 -30.99 2.62 -2.25
C GLU A 89 -30.25 3.59 -3.19
N TYR A 90 -30.93 4.13 -4.22
CA TYR A 90 -30.37 5.03 -5.22
C TYR A 90 -30.86 6.49 -5.09
N ARG A 91 -31.93 6.72 -4.31
CA ARG A 91 -32.50 8.07 -4.10
C ARG A 91 -31.46 9.04 -3.54
N GLY A 92 -31.33 10.20 -4.19
CA GLY A 92 -30.39 11.25 -3.82
C GLY A 92 -28.91 10.92 -4.07
N ARG A 93 -28.62 9.76 -4.67
CA ARG A 93 -27.27 9.34 -5.06
C ARG A 93 -27.06 9.39 -6.57
N THR A 94 -28.11 9.50 -7.36
CA THR A 94 -28.04 9.42 -8.82
C THR A 94 -28.32 10.76 -9.49
N GLU A 95 -27.61 11.03 -10.58
CA GLU A 95 -27.76 12.23 -11.39
C GLU A 95 -27.60 11.86 -12.87
N LEU A 96 -28.52 12.32 -13.71
CA LEU A 96 -28.41 12.15 -15.16
C LEU A 96 -27.71 13.36 -15.78
N LEU A 97 -26.53 13.12 -16.34
CA LEU A 97 -25.75 14.10 -17.10
C LEU A 97 -26.34 14.25 -18.49
N LYS A 98 -26.84 15.46 -18.80
CA LYS A 98 -27.66 15.78 -19.98
C LYS A 98 -26.95 16.70 -20.97
N GLU A 99 -25.67 17.01 -20.81
CA GLU A 99 -24.98 18.00 -21.66
C GLU A 99 -25.04 17.62 -23.15
N SER A 100 -24.99 16.32 -23.45
CA SER A 100 -25.03 15.79 -24.83
C SER A 100 -26.32 15.03 -25.18
N ILE A 101 -27.41 15.25 -24.43
CA ILE A 101 -28.69 14.57 -24.69
C ILE A 101 -29.27 14.91 -26.07
N GLY A 102 -28.96 16.11 -26.59
CA GLY A 102 -29.31 16.54 -27.95
C GLY A 102 -28.65 15.71 -29.06
N GLU A 103 -27.56 15.01 -28.75
CA GLU A 103 -26.87 14.09 -29.67
C GLU A 103 -27.26 12.62 -29.41
N GLY A 104 -28.11 12.37 -28.42
CA GLY A 104 -28.50 11.02 -28.02
C GLY A 104 -27.47 10.34 -27.13
N LYS A 105 -26.69 11.12 -26.37
CA LYS A 105 -25.70 10.62 -25.41
C LYS A 105 -26.08 11.10 -24.01
N VAL A 106 -26.08 10.19 -23.05
CA VAL A 106 -26.30 10.51 -21.65
C VAL A 106 -25.41 9.66 -20.77
N THR A 107 -25.14 10.15 -19.56
CA THR A 107 -24.34 9.42 -18.57
C THR A 107 -25.04 9.47 -17.23
N LEU A 108 -25.25 8.31 -16.62
CA LEU A 108 -25.74 8.25 -15.25
C LEU A 108 -24.54 8.33 -14.30
N ARG A 109 -24.54 9.32 -13.41
CA ARG A 109 -23.59 9.43 -12.31
C ARG A 109 -24.19 8.85 -11.03
N ILE A 110 -23.49 7.92 -10.39
CA ILE A 110 -23.84 7.37 -9.07
C ILE A 110 -22.81 7.90 -8.07
N ARG A 111 -23.25 8.61 -7.04
CA ARG A 111 -22.41 9.16 -5.97
C ARG A 111 -22.31 8.20 -4.79
N ASN A 112 -21.18 8.27 -4.08
CA ASN A 112 -20.90 7.48 -2.89
C ASN A 112 -21.10 5.99 -3.18
N VAL A 113 -20.36 5.46 -4.15
CA VAL A 113 -20.45 4.07 -4.63
C VAL A 113 -20.21 3.09 -3.49
N ARG A 114 -21.00 2.01 -3.46
CA ARG A 114 -20.94 0.96 -2.43
C ARG A 114 -20.66 -0.38 -3.08
N PHE A 115 -20.13 -1.34 -2.32
CA PHE A 115 -20.02 -2.73 -2.81
C PHE A 115 -21.35 -3.34 -3.24
N ALA A 116 -22.47 -2.91 -2.65
CA ALA A 116 -23.81 -3.33 -3.08
C ALA A 116 -24.19 -2.86 -4.50
N ASP A 117 -23.51 -1.84 -5.01
CA ASP A 117 -23.69 -1.35 -6.38
C ASP A 117 -22.90 -2.16 -7.41
N GLU A 118 -22.02 -3.09 -7.00
CA GLU A 118 -21.31 -3.97 -7.92
C GLU A 118 -22.29 -4.87 -8.70
N GLY A 119 -22.03 -5.06 -10.00
CA GLY A 119 -22.75 -5.98 -10.88
C GLY A 119 -23.40 -5.30 -12.08
N GLY A 120 -24.41 -5.97 -12.65
CA GLY A 120 -25.06 -5.55 -13.89
C GLY A 120 -25.95 -4.32 -13.75
N PHE A 121 -25.92 -3.49 -14.78
CA PHE A 121 -26.85 -2.39 -15.03
C PHE A 121 -27.33 -2.46 -16.47
N THR A 122 -28.56 -2.02 -16.71
CA THR A 122 -29.09 -1.89 -18.06
C THR A 122 -29.61 -0.48 -18.24
N CYS A 123 -29.12 0.20 -19.27
CA CYS A 123 -29.67 1.47 -19.71
C CYS A 123 -30.69 1.24 -20.83
N PHE A 124 -31.71 2.09 -20.91
CA PHE A 124 -32.68 2.04 -21.99
C PHE A 124 -33.04 3.43 -22.48
N PHE A 125 -33.46 3.49 -23.74
CA PHE A 125 -34.07 4.67 -24.35
C PHE A 125 -35.40 4.23 -24.96
N ARG A 126 -36.46 4.97 -24.66
CA ARG A 126 -37.80 4.73 -25.19
C ARG A 126 -38.32 5.99 -25.89
N ASP A 127 -38.69 5.81 -27.15
CA ASP A 127 -39.28 6.82 -28.01
C ASP A 127 -40.66 6.32 -28.44
N HIS A 128 -41.71 6.89 -27.84
CA HIS A 128 -43.09 6.40 -27.97
C HIS A 128 -43.23 4.89 -27.63
N SER A 129 -43.51 4.05 -28.64
CA SER A 129 -43.68 2.60 -28.50
C SER A 129 -42.39 1.82 -28.76
N TYR A 130 -41.32 2.47 -29.24
CA TYR A 130 -40.05 1.82 -29.55
C TYR A 130 -39.09 1.94 -28.36
N GLN A 131 -38.51 0.83 -27.94
CA GLN A 131 -37.54 0.77 -26.85
C GLN A 131 -36.38 -0.13 -27.25
N GLU A 132 -35.18 0.31 -26.88
CA GLU A 132 -33.96 -0.49 -26.96
C GLU A 132 -33.15 -0.30 -25.68
N GLU A 133 -32.24 -1.22 -25.43
CA GLU A 133 -31.46 -1.28 -24.19
C GLU A 133 -30.04 -1.79 -24.42
N ALA A 134 -29.15 -1.45 -23.49
CA ALA A 134 -27.80 -2.00 -23.46
C ALA A 134 -27.39 -2.32 -22.02
N ALA A 135 -26.83 -3.52 -21.84
CA ALA A 135 -26.28 -3.96 -20.58
C ALA A 135 -24.85 -3.45 -20.40
N MET A 136 -24.46 -3.27 -19.14
CA MET A 136 -23.11 -2.94 -18.70
C MET A 136 -22.85 -3.52 -17.32
N GLU A 137 -21.58 -3.52 -16.93
CA GLU A 137 -21.14 -4.06 -15.65
C GLU A 137 -20.30 -3.03 -14.90
N LEU A 138 -20.61 -2.84 -13.62
CA LEU A 138 -19.87 -2.02 -12.68
C LEU A 138 -19.10 -2.92 -11.71
N LYS A 139 -17.78 -2.77 -11.67
CA LYS A 139 -16.91 -3.43 -10.69
C LYS A 139 -16.50 -2.41 -9.63
N VAL A 140 -16.65 -2.78 -8.36
CA VAL A 140 -16.31 -1.89 -7.24
C VAL A 140 -15.02 -2.38 -6.58
N GLU A 141 -14.07 -1.46 -6.41
CA GLU A 141 -12.77 -1.74 -5.82
C GLU A 141 -12.58 -0.95 -4.53
N ASP A 142 -11.82 -1.51 -3.60
CA ASP A 142 -11.39 -0.82 -2.39
C ASP A 142 -9.87 -1.05 -2.22
N PRO A 143 -9.02 -0.06 -2.54
CA PRO A 143 -7.58 -0.21 -2.44
C PRO A 143 -7.09 -0.21 -0.98
N PHE A 144 -7.95 0.13 -0.02
CA PHE A 144 -7.60 0.31 1.39
C PHE A 144 -8.18 -0.76 2.32
N TYR A 145 -8.91 -1.77 1.81
CA TYR A 145 -9.52 -2.82 2.63
C TYR A 145 -8.53 -3.58 3.54
N TRP A 146 -7.25 -3.62 3.15
CA TRP A 146 -6.18 -4.28 3.91
C TRP A 146 -5.60 -3.41 5.03
N ILE A 147 -5.85 -2.09 5.03
CA ILE A 147 -5.37 -1.15 6.04
C ILE A 147 -6.27 -1.23 7.28
N ASN A 148 -6.11 -2.32 8.04
CA ASN A 148 -6.73 -2.48 9.34
C ASN A 148 -5.80 -1.96 10.45
N PRO A 149 -6.33 -1.60 11.64
CA PRO A 149 -5.51 -1.12 12.76
C PRO A 149 -4.33 -2.04 13.09
N GLY A 150 -4.52 -3.37 12.99
CA GLY A 150 -3.44 -4.34 13.20
C GLY A 150 -2.32 -4.26 12.15
N VAL A 151 -2.65 -4.00 10.88
CA VAL A 151 -1.65 -3.87 9.81
C VAL A 151 -0.84 -2.59 9.97
N LEU A 152 -1.47 -1.50 10.40
CA LEU A 152 -0.77 -0.26 10.73
C LEU A 152 0.24 -0.45 11.88
N VAL A 153 -0.15 -1.20 12.91
CA VAL A 153 0.75 -1.55 14.02
C VAL A 153 1.93 -2.39 13.51
N LEU A 154 1.70 -3.38 12.64
CA LEU A 154 2.78 -4.16 12.05
C LEU A 154 3.73 -3.30 11.22
N ILE A 155 3.20 -2.41 10.38
CA ILE A 155 4.01 -1.48 9.56
C ILE A 155 4.85 -0.55 10.45
N ALA A 156 4.35 -0.14 11.63
CA ALA A 156 5.09 0.70 12.55
C ALA A 156 6.13 -0.07 13.39
N VAL A 157 5.77 -1.24 13.91
CA VAL A 157 6.58 -2.01 14.88
C VAL A 157 7.69 -2.80 14.19
N LEU A 158 7.40 -3.43 13.04
CA LEU A 158 8.38 -4.24 12.31
C LEU A 158 9.68 -3.48 11.97
N PRO A 159 9.66 -2.27 11.36
CA PRO A 159 10.89 -1.54 11.07
C PRO A 159 11.63 -1.09 12.33
N VAL A 160 10.92 -0.78 13.42
CA VAL A 160 11.55 -0.45 14.71
C VAL A 160 12.29 -1.67 15.27
N LEU A 161 11.69 -2.86 15.24
CA LEU A 161 12.34 -4.11 15.66
C LEU A 161 13.53 -4.47 14.77
N LEU A 162 13.41 -4.27 13.46
CA LEU A 162 14.52 -4.50 12.52
C LEU A 162 15.67 -3.51 12.78
N LEU A 163 15.37 -2.25 13.07
CA LEU A 163 16.38 -1.27 13.45
C LEU A 163 17.06 -1.65 14.76
N GLN A 164 16.30 -2.08 15.78
CA GLN A 164 16.84 -2.51 17.07
C GLN A 164 17.75 -3.74 16.93
N THR A 165 17.34 -4.73 16.15
CA THR A 165 18.17 -5.92 15.90
C THR A 165 19.42 -5.57 15.10
N ALA A 166 19.33 -4.71 14.08
CA ALA A 166 20.49 -4.23 13.32
C ALA A 166 21.50 -3.47 14.20
N VAL A 167 21.01 -2.54 15.03
CA VAL A 167 21.85 -1.80 16.00
C VAL A 167 22.49 -2.75 17.01
N GLY A 168 21.72 -3.72 17.53
CA GLY A 168 22.22 -4.74 18.45
C GLY A 168 23.33 -5.59 17.82
N LEU A 169 23.13 -6.07 16.60
CA LEU A 169 24.12 -6.85 15.86
C LEU A 169 25.37 -6.02 15.53
N LEU A 170 25.20 -4.76 15.13
CA LEU A 170 26.31 -3.84 14.88
C LEU A 170 27.14 -3.63 16.15
N PHE A 171 26.47 -3.42 17.29
CA PHE A 171 27.13 -3.26 18.57
C PHE A 171 27.92 -4.52 18.96
N LEU A 172 27.32 -5.70 18.84
CA LEU A 172 27.99 -6.98 19.10
C LEU A 172 29.19 -7.21 18.17
N TYR A 173 29.04 -6.86 16.88
CA TYR A 173 30.12 -6.92 15.91
C TYR A 173 31.28 -5.99 16.29
N LEU A 174 30.99 -4.74 16.65
CA LEU A 174 31.99 -3.77 17.12
C LEU A 174 32.69 -4.25 18.38
N GLN A 175 31.95 -4.81 19.35
CA GLN A 175 32.53 -5.40 20.54
C GLN A 175 33.45 -6.57 20.21
N HIS A 176 33.04 -7.48 19.32
CA HIS A 176 33.88 -8.61 18.91
C HIS A 176 35.14 -8.14 18.19
N ARG A 177 35.02 -7.14 17.30
CA ARG A 177 36.15 -6.56 16.56
C ARG A 177 37.15 -5.87 17.50
N LEU A 178 36.66 -5.07 18.45
CA LEU A 178 37.50 -4.41 19.44
C LEU A 178 38.13 -5.41 20.41
N ARG A 179 37.39 -6.44 20.87
CA ARG A 179 37.97 -7.53 21.67
C ARG A 179 39.04 -8.30 20.90
N GLY A 180 38.84 -8.57 19.61
CA GLY A 180 39.83 -9.20 18.76
C GLY A 180 41.12 -8.37 18.66
N LYS A 181 40.98 -7.06 18.44
CA LYS A 181 42.12 -6.14 18.37
C LYS A 181 42.85 -6.02 19.72
N LEU A 182 42.11 -5.85 20.82
CA LEU A 182 42.68 -5.79 22.17
C LEU A 182 43.38 -7.10 22.53
N ARG A 183 42.81 -8.26 22.18
CA ARG A 183 43.42 -9.57 22.42
C ARG A 183 44.74 -9.73 21.65
N ALA A 184 44.82 -9.26 20.41
CA ALA A 184 46.07 -9.27 19.63
C ALA A 184 47.15 -8.34 20.24
N GLU A 185 46.75 -7.15 20.71
CA GLU A 185 47.65 -6.21 21.39
C GLU A 185 48.22 -6.81 22.70
N ILE A 186 47.32 -7.39 23.50
CA ILE A 186 47.61 -8.12 24.74
C ILE A 186 48.59 -9.25 24.46
N GLU A 187 48.32 -10.14 23.50
CA GLU A 187 49.20 -11.24 23.15
C GLU A 187 50.59 -10.78 22.66
N ASN A 188 50.65 -9.66 21.93
CA ASN A 188 51.92 -9.05 21.53
C ASN A 188 52.73 -8.53 22.72
N LEU A 189 52.08 -7.84 23.67
CA LEU A 189 52.68 -7.42 24.94
C LEU A 189 53.21 -8.60 25.74
N HIS A 190 52.45 -9.70 25.82
CA HIS A 190 52.87 -10.91 26.54
C HIS A 190 54.11 -11.53 25.91
N ARG A 191 54.20 -11.50 24.58
CA ARG A 191 55.38 -11.92 23.83
C ARG A 191 56.58 -11.01 24.06
N THR A 192 56.36 -9.71 24.29
CA THR A 192 57.45 -8.75 24.62
C THR A 192 57.94 -8.94 26.06
N PHE A 193 57.02 -9.04 27.02
CA PHE A 193 57.35 -9.30 28.43
C PHE A 193 57.97 -10.69 28.64
N GLY A 194 57.54 -11.70 27.89
CA GLY A 194 58.15 -13.04 27.91
C GLY A 194 59.61 -13.07 27.42
N LYS A 195 60.05 -12.07 26.64
CA LYS A 195 61.47 -11.89 26.28
C LYS A 195 62.29 -11.21 27.40
N CYS A 196 61.65 -10.53 28.36
CA CYS A 196 62.28 -10.02 29.58
C CYS A 196 62.38 -11.11 30.65
N LYS A 197 63.15 -12.18 30.37
CA LYS A 197 63.38 -13.29 31.30
C LYS A 197 64.87 -13.44 31.62
N TYR A 198 65.49 -12.36 32.11
CA TYR A 198 66.77 -12.42 32.82
C TYR A 198 66.69 -11.47 34.02
N PHE A 199 66.17 -11.98 35.13
CA PHE A 199 66.37 -11.38 36.44
C PHE A 199 66.79 -12.49 37.38
N THR A 200 68.10 -12.55 37.63
CA THR A 200 68.75 -13.49 38.53
C THR A 200 68.49 -13.07 39.98
N TRP A 201 68.00 -13.99 40.80
CA TRP A 201 67.91 -13.81 42.25
C TRP A 201 69.32 -13.95 42.84
N ALA A 202 69.90 -12.87 43.37
CA ALA A 202 71.09 -12.97 44.23
C ALA A 202 70.61 -12.99 45.70
N PRO A 203 70.95 -14.01 46.50
CA PRO A 203 70.54 -14.08 47.89
C PRO A 203 71.38 -13.10 48.72
N VAL A 204 70.72 -12.15 49.40
CA VAL A 204 71.38 -11.31 50.41
C VAL A 204 71.32 -12.06 51.73
N ILE A 205 72.48 -12.57 52.16
CA ILE A 205 72.71 -13.19 53.48
C ILE A 205 72.80 -12.06 54.51
N TRP A 206 72.01 -12.11 55.58
CA TRP A 206 72.20 -11.26 56.76
C TRP A 206 72.37 -12.12 58.01
N GLY A 207 73.46 -11.89 58.73
CA GLY A 207 73.96 -12.71 59.82
C GLY A 207 73.27 -12.49 61.17
N ASN A 208 73.29 -13.55 61.97
CA ASN A 208 73.19 -13.70 63.42
C ASN A 208 72.75 -12.49 64.27
N LYS A 209 71.58 -12.62 64.92
CA LYS A 209 71.40 -12.76 66.39
C LYS A 209 69.90 -12.76 66.73
N VAL A 210 69.44 -13.78 67.44
CA VAL A 210 68.07 -13.90 68.00
C VAL A 210 68.13 -13.49 69.48
N PRO A 211 67.05 -12.91 70.03
CA PRO A 211 66.36 -13.66 71.10
C PRO A 211 64.83 -13.57 70.98
N TRP A 212 64.17 -14.69 71.27
CA TRP A 212 62.72 -14.86 71.30
C TRP A 212 62.05 -13.98 72.37
N LEU A 213 60.80 -13.55 72.13
CA LEU A 213 59.72 -13.55 73.14
C LEU A 213 58.34 -13.32 72.48
N LEU A 214 57.41 -14.23 72.78
CA LEU A 214 55.98 -14.22 72.44
C LEU A 214 55.22 -13.25 73.35
N VAL A 215 54.41 -12.32 72.80
CA VAL A 215 53.08 -11.91 73.31
C VAL A 215 52.31 -11.23 72.17
N GLY A 216 51.05 -11.62 71.95
CA GLY A 216 50.00 -10.76 71.37
C GLY A 216 50.21 -10.29 69.93
N ALA A 217 49.61 -11.00 68.98
CA ALA A 217 49.57 -10.63 67.57
C ALA A 217 48.97 -9.22 67.38
N PHE A 218 49.82 -8.24 67.09
CA PHE A 218 49.67 -7.14 66.12
C PHE A 218 50.64 -6.02 66.50
N LEU A 219 51.74 -5.87 65.76
CA LEU A 219 52.37 -4.57 65.55
C LEU A 219 52.87 -4.44 64.11
N PHE A 220 52.49 -3.31 63.52
CA PHE A 220 52.73 -2.88 62.15
C PHE A 220 54.22 -2.75 61.82
N SER A 221 54.57 -3.09 60.57
CA SER A 221 55.76 -2.58 59.90
C SER A 221 55.34 -1.91 58.59
N LEU A 222 55.42 -0.59 58.56
CA LEU A 222 55.31 0.24 57.35
C LEU A 222 56.58 0.04 56.51
N SER A 223 56.49 -0.76 55.46
CA SER A 223 57.51 -0.78 54.40
C SER A 223 56.80 -0.87 53.05
N LYS A 224 56.65 0.28 52.38
CA LYS A 224 56.23 0.35 50.97
C LYS A 224 57.18 -0.51 50.12
N PRO A 225 56.69 -1.45 49.29
CA PRO A 225 57.47 -1.92 48.16
C PRO A 225 57.18 -1.00 46.96
N SER A 226 58.13 -0.12 46.63
CA SER A 226 58.18 0.55 45.32
C SER A 226 58.76 -0.44 44.32
N PHE A 227 57.99 -0.86 43.31
CA PHE A 227 58.50 -1.69 42.24
C PHE A 227 59.02 -0.80 41.10
N ALA A 228 60.33 -0.81 40.90
CA ALA A 228 60.97 -0.15 39.76
C ALA A 228 61.20 -1.17 38.64
N CYS A 229 60.58 -0.96 37.47
CA CYS A 229 60.94 -1.68 36.25
C CYS A 229 62.07 -0.90 35.56
N LYS A 230 63.23 -1.53 35.39
CA LYS A 230 64.39 -0.89 34.77
C LYS A 230 64.54 -1.40 33.34
N ILE A 231 64.17 -0.58 32.37
CA ILE A 231 64.37 -0.84 30.94
C ILE A 231 65.51 0.09 30.49
N GLY A 232 66.75 -0.41 30.57
CA GLY A 232 67.93 0.41 30.29
C GLY A 232 68.16 1.54 31.32
N LYS A 233 68.60 2.74 30.89
CA LYS A 233 68.89 3.89 31.78
C LYS A 233 67.64 4.63 32.28
N ILE A 234 66.44 4.23 31.88
CA ILE A 234 65.21 4.90 32.27
C ILE A 234 64.50 4.02 33.31
N THR A 235 64.24 4.62 34.48
CA THR A 235 63.52 3.97 35.58
C THR A 235 62.07 4.43 35.50
N VAL A 236 61.15 3.50 35.24
CA VAL A 236 59.70 3.79 35.29
C VAL A 236 59.16 3.22 36.60
N ASN A 237 58.69 4.10 37.48
CA ASN A 237 58.07 3.72 38.75
C ASN A 237 56.59 3.39 38.49
N ILE A 238 56.23 2.12 38.63
CA ILE A 238 54.83 1.68 38.56
C ILE A 238 54.31 1.61 39.99
N SER A 239 53.54 2.62 40.39
CA SER A 239 52.81 2.59 41.66
C SER A 239 51.50 1.83 41.45
N ILE A 240 51.37 0.65 42.04
CA ILE A 240 50.12 -0.11 42.06
C ILE A 240 49.21 0.54 43.11
N LEU A 241 48.15 1.22 42.66
CA LEU A 241 47.10 1.72 43.53
C LEU A 241 46.17 0.54 43.88
N LEU A 242 46.26 0.01 45.09
CA LEU A 242 45.31 -0.97 45.61
C LEU A 242 43.98 -0.26 45.91
N CYS A 243 42.93 -0.55 45.13
CA CYS A 243 41.55 -0.27 45.52
C CYS A 243 41.21 -1.15 46.74
N VAL A 244 41.06 -0.51 47.90
CA VAL A 244 40.46 -1.13 49.10
C VAL A 244 38.94 -1.06 48.92
N ILE A 245 38.26 -2.19 48.83
CA ILE A 245 36.81 -2.30 48.97
C ILE A 245 36.52 -2.39 50.48
N PRO A 246 35.82 -1.45 51.12
CA PRO A 246 35.31 -1.67 52.47
C PRO A 246 33.96 -2.39 52.36
N GLY A 247 33.91 -3.63 52.81
CA GLY A 247 32.66 -4.35 53.06
C GLY A 247 32.35 -4.35 54.55
N ILE A 248 31.33 -3.58 54.94
CA ILE A 248 30.39 -3.86 56.03
C ILE A 248 29.01 -3.48 55.51
#